data_AF-A0A834DAU4-F1
#
_entry.id   AF-A0A834DAU4-F1
#
_cell.length_a   1.000
_cell.length_b   1.000
_cell.length_c   1.000
_cell.angle_alpha   90.00
_cell.angle_beta   90.00
_cell.angle_gamma   90.00
#
_symmetry.space_group_name_H-M   'P 1'
#
loop_
_entity.id
_entity.type
_entity.pdbx_description
1 polymer ?
#
loop_
_entity_poly.entity_id
_entity_poly.type
_entity_poly.pdbx_seq_one_letter_code
_entity_poly.pdbx_strand_id
1 'polypeptide(L)'
;MSLGLPVAASMNYVDNTGAKNLYIISVKGIEGRLNWLPSACVGDMVMATVKKGKPDLRKKVLPAVIVRQRKPWRRKDGAFMYFEDNASVIVNPKGEMKGYAIIGPIGKELGKEEEDAEEVEMGERRKCRRVRVGVIGGKSEMALEMQMRGI
;
A
#
# COMPACT_ATOMS: atom_id res chain seq x y z
N MET A 1 -10.07 7.06 -7.82
CA MET A 1 -9.62 5.68 -7.54
C MET A 1 -10.81 4.85 -7.11
N SER A 2 -11.05 3.73 -7.82
CA SER A 2 -12.11 2.75 -7.51
C SER A 2 -11.64 1.81 -6.41
N LEU A 3 -12.48 1.54 -5.40
CA LEU A 3 -12.18 0.59 -4.34
C LEU A 3 -12.33 -0.84 -4.87
N GLY A 4 -11.30 -1.66 -4.69
CA GLY A 4 -11.24 -3.02 -5.25
C GLY A 4 -10.97 -4.12 -4.23
N LEU A 5 -10.55 -3.75 -3.02
CA LEU A 5 -10.10 -4.70 -1.99
C LEU A 5 -10.84 -4.45 -0.67
N PRO A 6 -11.94 -5.15 -0.40
CA PRO A 6 -12.62 -5.07 0.89
C PRO A 6 -11.78 -5.71 2.00
N VAL A 7 -12.11 -5.39 3.26
CA VAL A 7 -11.68 -6.17 4.42
C VAL A 7 -12.00 -7.66 4.19
N ALA A 8 -11.15 -8.54 4.72
CA ALA A 8 -11.15 -9.99 4.50
C ALA A 8 -10.69 -10.46 3.11
N ALA A 9 -10.28 -9.56 2.20
CA ALA A 9 -9.63 -9.96 0.97
C ALA A 9 -8.21 -10.50 1.22
N SER A 10 -7.82 -11.50 0.42
CA SER A 10 -6.45 -11.99 0.35
C SER A 10 -5.75 -11.47 -0.90
N MET A 11 -4.48 -11.10 -0.77
CA MET A 11 -3.67 -10.60 -1.89
C MET A 11 -2.24 -11.15 -1.85
N ASN A 12 -1.57 -11.05 -3.00
CA ASN A 12 -0.20 -11.48 -3.16
C ASN A 12 0.77 -10.51 -2.48
N TYR A 13 1.92 -11.06 -2.15
CA TYR A 13 3.03 -10.34 -1.55
C TYR A 13 4.14 -10.11 -2.57
N VAL A 14 4.72 -8.91 -2.60
CA VAL A 14 5.59 -8.46 -3.70
C VAL A 14 6.98 -8.03 -3.26
N ASP A 15 7.44 -8.44 -2.08
CA ASP A 15 8.80 -8.14 -1.63
C ASP A 15 9.51 -9.35 -1.05
N ASN A 16 10.80 -9.16 -0.82
CA ASN A 16 11.76 -10.19 -0.47
C ASN A 16 11.80 -10.57 1.03
N THR A 17 10.91 -10.06 1.89
CA THR A 17 10.93 -10.42 3.32
C THR A 17 10.53 -11.87 3.61
N GLY A 18 9.82 -12.52 2.69
CA GLY A 18 9.45 -13.94 2.77
C GLY A 18 7.99 -14.22 3.18
N ALA A 19 7.10 -13.22 3.10
CA ALA A 19 5.67 -13.48 3.04
C ALA A 19 5.25 -13.87 1.61
N LYS A 20 4.13 -14.58 1.46
CA LYS A 20 3.56 -14.97 0.16
C LYS A 20 2.15 -14.43 -0.04
N ASN A 21 1.32 -14.54 0.99
CA ASN A 21 -0.07 -14.08 0.95
C ASN A 21 -0.38 -13.25 2.20
N LEU A 22 -1.01 -12.10 1.96
CA LEU A 22 -1.52 -11.21 2.98
C LEU A 22 -3.05 -11.25 3.03
N TYR A 23 -3.59 -11.01 4.22
CA TYR A 23 -5.01 -10.96 4.50
C TYR A 23 -5.35 -9.64 5.19
N ILE A 24 -6.27 -8.87 4.59
CA ILE A 24 -6.65 -7.53 5.06
C ILE A 24 -7.57 -7.64 6.27
N ILE A 25 -7.21 -6.96 7.36
CA ILE A 25 -8.01 -6.84 8.57
C ILE A 25 -8.73 -5.50 8.62
N SER A 26 -8.01 -4.42 8.35
CA SER A 26 -8.59 -3.07 8.36
C SER A 26 -7.86 -2.15 7.40
N VAL A 27 -8.54 -1.07 7.02
CA VAL A 27 -8.00 -0.01 6.17
C VAL A 27 -7.78 1.23 7.03
N LYS A 28 -6.61 1.85 6.95
CA LYS A 28 -6.28 3.02 7.76
C LYS A 28 -7.11 4.22 7.31
N GLY A 29 -7.71 4.93 8.28
CA GLY A 29 -8.50 6.14 8.01
C GLY A 29 -9.93 5.89 7.48
N ILE A 30 -10.38 4.62 7.44
CA ILE A 30 -11.74 4.28 7.04
C ILE A 30 -12.48 3.72 8.25
N GLU A 31 -13.52 4.43 8.68
CA GLU A 31 -14.45 3.95 9.68
C GLU A 31 -15.50 3.02 9.06
N GLY A 32 -15.90 2.00 9.83
CA GLY A 32 -16.99 1.12 9.43
C GLY A 32 -18.34 1.83 9.52
N ARG A 33 -19.26 1.50 8.61
CA ARG A 33 -20.67 1.88 8.68
C ARG A 33 -21.52 0.63 8.68
N LEU A 34 -22.70 0.70 9.30
CA LEU A 34 -23.68 -0.40 9.26
C LEU A 34 -23.90 -0.90 7.82
N ASN A 35 -23.73 -2.21 7.62
CA ASN A 35 -23.84 -2.92 6.35
C ASN A 35 -22.85 -2.50 5.24
N TRP A 36 -21.75 -1.84 5.60
CA TRP A 36 -20.70 -1.48 4.65
C TRP A 36 -19.34 -2.02 5.07
N LEU A 37 -18.67 -2.71 4.16
CA LEU A 37 -17.32 -3.22 4.38
C LEU A 37 -16.29 -2.15 3.97
N PRO A 38 -15.40 -1.74 4.90
CA PRO A 38 -14.27 -0.90 4.55
C PRO A 38 -13.49 -1.53 3.41
N SER A 39 -13.14 -0.72 2.41
CA SER A 39 -12.47 -1.18 1.20
C SER A 39 -11.34 -0.25 0.85
N ALA A 40 -10.26 -0.81 0.31
CA ALA A 40 -9.05 -0.11 -0.07
C ALA A 40 -8.85 -0.12 -1.59
N CYS A 41 -8.00 0.80 -2.05
CA CYS A 41 -7.46 0.87 -3.40
C CYS A 41 -5.93 0.95 -3.38
N VAL A 42 -5.31 0.96 -4.56
CA VAL A 42 -3.86 1.19 -4.72
C VAL A 42 -3.44 2.47 -3.99
N GLY A 43 -2.38 2.39 -3.18
CA GLY A 43 -1.85 3.51 -2.39
C GLY A 43 -2.38 3.65 -0.98
N ASP A 44 -3.46 2.94 -0.62
CA ASP A 44 -3.97 2.97 0.75
C ASP A 44 -3.13 2.08 1.67
N MET A 45 -2.93 2.54 2.92
CA MET A 45 -2.35 1.72 4.00
C MET A 45 -3.42 0.81 4.61
N VAL A 46 -3.11 -0.47 4.73
CA VAL A 46 -3.97 -1.48 5.35
C VAL A 46 -3.23 -2.20 6.47
N MET A 47 -3.96 -2.63 7.51
CA MET A 47 -3.46 -3.58 8.49
C MET A 47 -3.74 -4.98 7.98
N ALA A 48 -2.68 -5.78 7.85
CA ALA A 48 -2.76 -7.11 7.28
C ALA A 48 -2.03 -8.14 8.13
N THR A 49 -2.43 -9.41 7.97
CA THR A 49 -1.73 -10.56 8.53
C THR A 49 -1.19 -11.44 7.43
N VAL A 50 -0.03 -12.04 7.69
CA VAL A 50 0.57 -13.03 6.79
C VAL A 50 -0.08 -14.39 7.03
N LYS A 51 -0.78 -14.91 6.01
CA LYS A 51 -1.37 -16.25 6.06
C LYS A 51 -0.38 -17.33 5.64
N LYS A 52 0.37 -17.06 4.56
CA LYS A 52 1.40 -17.96 4.00
C LYS A 52 2.74 -17.22 3.95
N GLY A 53 3.80 -17.84 4.44
CA GLY A 53 5.14 -17.25 4.51
C GLY A 53 5.98 -17.83 5.64
N LYS A 54 7.10 -17.17 5.94
CA LYS A 54 7.96 -17.50 7.08
C LYS A 54 7.17 -17.53 8.41
N PRO A 55 7.42 -18.50 9.31
CA PRO A 55 6.71 -18.60 10.59
C PRO A 55 6.87 -17.36 11.46
N ASP A 56 8.01 -16.67 11.38
CA ASP A 56 8.29 -15.46 12.18
C ASP A 56 7.41 -14.26 11.85
N LEU A 57 6.89 -14.22 10.62
CA LEU A 57 5.98 -13.17 10.13
C LEU A 57 4.52 -13.58 10.23
N ARG A 58 4.23 -14.89 10.32
CA ARG A 58 2.87 -15.40 10.52
C ARG A 58 2.35 -14.97 11.88
N LYS A 59 1.02 -14.77 11.97
CA LYS A 59 0.30 -14.33 13.19
C LYS A 59 0.58 -12.90 13.67
N LYS A 60 1.56 -12.19 13.09
CA LYS A 60 1.79 -10.77 13.37
C LYS A 60 0.89 -9.90 12.49
N VAL A 61 0.32 -8.87 13.09
CA VAL A 61 -0.41 -7.82 12.38
C VAL A 61 0.62 -6.76 11.97
N LEU A 62 0.71 -6.48 10.68
CA LEU A 62 1.68 -5.56 10.10
C LEU A 62 0.96 -4.57 9.17
N PRO A 63 1.40 -3.31 9.11
CA PRO A 63 0.93 -2.40 8.09
C PRO A 63 1.46 -2.83 6.72
N ALA A 64 0.64 -2.65 5.69
CA ALA A 64 0.98 -2.94 4.31
C ALA A 64 0.38 -1.88 3.38
N VAL A 65 1.00 -1.67 2.24
CA VAL A 65 0.51 -0.77 1.18
C VAL A 65 0.12 -1.61 -0.04
N ILE A 66 -1.02 -1.28 -0.63
CA ILE A 66 -1.49 -1.93 -1.84
C ILE A 66 -0.80 -1.31 -3.05
N VAL A 67 -0.12 -2.16 -3.83
CA VAL A 67 0.68 -1.75 -4.99
C VAL A 67 -0.05 -2.01 -6.30
N ARG A 68 -0.78 -3.13 -6.37
CA ARG A 68 -1.53 -3.55 -7.56
C ARG A 68 -2.96 -3.94 -7.21
N GLN A 69 -3.89 -3.60 -8.09
CA GLN A 69 -5.28 -4.04 -8.02
C GLN A 69 -5.79 -4.49 -9.40
N ARG A 70 -6.59 -5.56 -9.40
CA ARG A 70 -7.33 -6.05 -10.57
C ARG A 70 -8.50 -5.15 -10.96
N LYS A 71 -9.14 -4.52 -9.99
CA LYS A 71 -10.30 -3.67 -10.25
C LYS A 71 -9.85 -2.44 -11.06
N PRO A 72 -10.39 -2.17 -12.26
CA PRO A 72 -9.97 -1.02 -13.03
C PRO A 72 -10.30 0.30 -12.31
N TRP A 73 -9.37 1.25 -12.40
CA TRP A 73 -9.60 2.63 -11.97
C TRP A 73 -9.23 3.61 -13.07
N ARG A 74 -9.86 4.79 -13.00
CA ARG A 74 -9.65 5.87 -13.96
C ARG A 74 -8.54 6.80 -13.47
N ARG A 75 -7.56 7.08 -14.33
CA ARG A 75 -6.53 8.13 -14.11
C ARG A 75 -7.08 9.50 -14.52
N LYS A 76 -6.44 10.58 -14.05
CA LYS A 76 -6.73 11.97 -14.47
C LYS A 76 -6.73 12.12 -16.00
N ASP A 77 -5.83 11.43 -16.68
CA ASP A 77 -5.69 11.42 -18.15
C ASP A 77 -6.86 10.72 -18.89
N GLY A 78 -7.83 10.16 -18.15
CA GLY A 78 -9.01 9.49 -18.72
C GLY A 78 -8.83 8.00 -19.02
N ALA A 79 -7.60 7.50 -19.10
CA ALA A 79 -7.32 6.08 -19.29
C ALA A 79 -7.77 5.23 -18.08
N PHE A 80 -8.28 4.02 -18.37
CA PHE A 80 -8.54 2.99 -17.37
C PHE A 80 -7.31 2.09 -17.24
N MET A 81 -6.85 1.89 -16.00
CA MET A 81 -5.72 1.01 -15.69
C MET A 81 -6.18 -0.12 -14.77
N TYR A 82 -5.65 -1.31 -15.00
CA TYR A 82 -5.83 -2.49 -14.14
C TYR A 82 -4.57 -3.35 -14.19
N PHE A 83 -4.36 -4.15 -13.15
CA PHE A 83 -3.28 -5.13 -13.10
C PHE A 83 -3.80 -6.55 -13.21
N GLU A 84 -2.90 -7.48 -13.51
CA GLU A 84 -3.22 -8.91 -13.56
C GLU A 84 -3.53 -9.47 -12.17
N ASP A 85 -2.91 -8.99 -11.10
CA ASP A 85 -3.08 -9.49 -9.73
C ASP A 85 -3.29 -8.37 -8.70
N ASN A 86 -3.79 -8.76 -7.53
CA ASN A 86 -3.86 -7.90 -6.36
C ASN A 86 -2.62 -8.15 -5.52
N ALA A 87 -1.89 -7.08 -5.20
CA ALA A 87 -0.55 -7.23 -4.64
C ALA A 87 -0.20 -6.10 -3.69
N SER A 88 0.56 -6.42 -2.63
CA SER A 88 0.92 -5.48 -1.56
C SER A 88 2.31 -5.74 -0.99
N VAL A 89 2.83 -4.72 -0.31
CA VAL A 89 4.17 -4.70 0.32
C VAL A 89 4.01 -4.33 1.79
N ILE A 90 4.75 -5.00 2.69
CA ILE A 90 4.75 -4.63 4.12
C ILE A 90 5.57 -3.36 4.33
N VAL A 91 4.99 -2.46 5.11
CA VAL A 91 5.60 -1.18 5.50
C VAL A 91 5.63 -1.05 7.01
N ASN A 92 6.48 -0.15 7.48
CA ASN A 92 6.45 0.34 8.85
C ASN A 92 5.37 1.44 8.98
N PRO A 93 4.96 1.80 10.21
CA PRO A 93 4.02 2.91 10.43
C PRO A 93 4.49 4.24 9.83
N LYS A 94 5.81 4.43 9.65
CA LYS A 94 6.45 5.58 8.99
C LYS A 94 6.34 5.56 7.46
N GLY A 95 5.83 4.50 6.86
CA GLY A 95 5.71 4.35 5.40
C GLY A 95 6.89 3.64 4.73
N GLU A 96 8.01 3.46 5.43
CA GLU A 96 9.17 2.75 4.89
C GLU A 96 8.89 1.26 4.67
N MET A 97 9.31 0.71 3.53
CA MET A 97 9.22 -0.72 3.26
C MET A 97 10.15 -1.52 4.18
N LYS A 98 9.66 -2.67 4.65
CA LYS A 98 10.48 -3.59 5.45
C LYS A 98 11.44 -4.43 4.59
N GLY A 99 11.04 -4.69 3.34
CA GLY A 99 11.89 -5.34 2.35
C GLY A 99 12.96 -4.41 1.78
N TYR A 100 13.82 -4.94 0.91
CA TYR A 100 14.80 -4.14 0.17
C TYR A 100 14.35 -3.83 -1.26
N ALA A 101 13.63 -4.76 -1.90
CA ALA A 101 13.21 -4.63 -3.28
C ALA A 101 11.78 -5.12 -3.50
N ILE A 102 11.10 -4.51 -4.47
CA ILE A 102 9.77 -4.90 -4.95
C ILE A 102 9.91 -5.69 -6.25
N ILE A 103 9.13 -6.76 -6.38
CA ILE A 103 9.18 -7.66 -7.52
C ILE A 103 8.08 -7.34 -8.54
N GLY A 104 8.47 -6.85 -9.71
CA GLY A 104 7.57 -6.62 -10.83
C GLY A 104 6.91 -5.24 -10.84
N PRO A 105 5.86 -5.05 -11.66
CA PRO A 105 5.35 -3.72 -11.97
C PRO A 105 4.63 -3.08 -10.78
N ILE A 106 4.72 -1.75 -10.71
CA ILE A 106 4.16 -0.89 -9.65
C ILE A 106 3.28 0.17 -10.31
N GLY A 107 2.17 0.53 -9.66
CA GLY A 107 1.34 1.65 -10.09
C GLY A 107 2.05 2.99 -9.92
N LYS A 108 2.08 3.81 -10.99
CA LYS A 108 2.67 5.16 -10.97
C LYS A 108 2.11 6.07 -9.86
N GLU A 109 0.91 5.77 -9.37
CA GLU A 109 0.24 6.54 -8.30
C GLU A 109 0.96 6.45 -6.95
N LEU A 110 1.83 5.45 -6.73
CA LEU A 110 2.59 5.30 -5.48
C LEU A 110 3.81 6.21 -5.36
N GLY A 111 4.34 6.71 -6.47
CA GLY A 111 5.57 7.51 -6.51
C GLY A 111 5.35 9.01 -6.60
N LYS A 112 4.11 9.49 -6.45
CA LYS A 112 3.73 10.89 -6.77
C LYS A 112 3.29 11.76 -5.60
N GLU A 113 3.35 11.25 -4.37
CA GLU A 113 2.77 11.95 -3.21
C GLU A 113 3.85 12.12 -2.14
N GLU A 114 4.75 13.08 -2.36
CA GLU A 114 5.73 13.52 -1.36
C GLU A 114 5.43 14.93 -0.81
N GLU A 115 4.35 15.57 -1.26
CA GLU A 115 3.88 16.83 -0.70
C GLU A 115 2.53 16.59 0.00
N ASP A 116 2.37 17.15 1.20
CA ASP A 116 1.14 17.20 2.01
C ASP A 116 0.90 16.07 3.03
N ALA A 117 1.89 15.80 3.88
CA ALA A 117 1.60 15.30 5.24
C ALA A 117 1.30 16.49 6.17
N GLU A 118 0.20 17.22 5.94
CA GLU A 118 -0.32 18.14 6.96
C GLU A 118 -1.00 17.32 8.07
N GLU A 119 -0.61 17.59 9.31
CA GLU A 119 -1.29 17.08 10.50
C GLU A 119 -2.77 17.47 10.44
N VAL A 120 -3.64 16.47 10.27
CA VAL A 120 -5.06 16.75 10.22
C VAL A 120 -5.63 16.72 11.63
N GLU A 121 -5.87 17.91 12.19
CA GLU A 121 -6.66 18.08 13.41
C GLU A 121 -8.04 17.38 13.31
N MET A 122 -8.45 16.78 14.43
CA MET A 122 -9.72 16.10 14.62
C MET A 122 -10.89 17.10 14.68
N GLY A 123 -11.26 17.66 13.53
CA GLY A 123 -12.47 18.46 13.33
C GLY A 123 -13.51 17.69 12.50
N GLU A 124 -14.76 17.68 12.99
CA GLU A 124 -15.91 16.90 12.52
C GLU A 124 -16.24 16.94 10.99
N ARG A 125 -16.85 15.82 10.54
CA ARG A 125 -17.69 15.60 9.34
C ARG A 125 -17.03 15.38 7.96
N ARG A 126 -17.20 14.13 7.49
CA ARG A 126 -17.77 13.72 6.17
C ARG A 126 -16.89 13.78 4.90
N LYS A 127 -15.60 13.47 4.98
CA LYS A 127 -14.89 12.91 3.83
C LYS A 127 -14.04 11.76 4.33
N CYS A 128 -14.16 10.59 3.72
CA CYS A 128 -13.22 9.48 3.89
C CYS A 128 -11.82 10.02 3.51
N ARG A 129 -11.08 10.53 4.51
CA ARG A 129 -9.76 11.14 4.35
C ARG A 129 -8.80 9.97 4.13
N ARG A 130 -8.51 9.68 2.85
CA ARG A 130 -7.53 8.66 2.47
C ARG A 130 -6.19 9.02 3.11
N VAL A 131 -5.70 8.16 4.00
CA VAL A 131 -4.29 8.14 4.37
C VAL A 131 -3.56 7.42 3.25
N ARG A 132 -3.02 8.19 2.30
CA ARG A 132 -2.16 7.66 1.25
C ARG A 132 -0.74 7.62 1.76
N VAL A 133 -0.04 6.53 1.49
CA VAL A 133 1.36 6.38 1.89
C VAL A 133 2.22 6.82 0.72
N GLY A 134 2.83 7.98 0.88
CA GLY A 134 3.94 8.42 0.07
C GLY A 134 5.20 7.59 0.36
N VAL A 135 5.98 7.39 -0.69
CA VAL A 135 7.38 6.93 -0.69
C VAL A 135 7.59 5.42 -0.47
N ILE A 136 7.52 4.68 -1.59
CA ILE A 136 8.33 3.46 -1.76
C ILE A 136 9.59 3.73 -2.61
N GLY A 137 9.98 5.01 -2.78
CA GLY A 137 11.14 5.44 -3.58
C GLY A 137 12.46 5.63 -2.80
N GLY A 138 12.44 5.51 -1.47
CA GLY A 138 13.49 6.10 -0.62
C GLY A 138 14.79 5.33 -0.39
N LYS A 139 15.18 4.33 -1.21
CA LYS A 139 16.53 3.71 -1.11
C LYS A 139 17.21 3.36 -2.42
N SER A 140 16.50 3.26 -3.55
CA SER A 140 17.16 2.98 -4.83
C SER A 140 17.81 4.22 -5.46
N GLU A 141 17.28 5.43 -5.24
CA GLU A 141 17.89 6.66 -5.76
C GLU A 141 19.15 7.07 -4.98
N MET A 142 19.14 6.99 -3.63
CA MET A 142 20.35 7.28 -2.84
C MET A 142 21.50 6.30 -3.10
N ALA A 143 21.21 5.03 -3.41
CA ALA A 143 22.25 4.05 -3.77
C ALA A 143 22.90 4.36 -5.12
N LEU A 144 22.13 4.89 -6.08
CA LEU A 144 22.61 5.30 -7.39
C LEU A 144 23.37 6.64 -7.34
N GLU A 145 22.94 7.60 -6.52
CA GLU A 145 23.61 8.89 -6.38
C GLU A 145 24.94 8.79 -5.60
N MET A 146 25.07 7.84 -4.67
CA MET A 146 26.35 7.54 -3.99
C MET A 146 27.38 6.83 -4.88
N GLN A 147 26.97 6.08 -5.92
CA GLN A 147 27.92 5.48 -6.87
C GLN A 147 28.39 6.45 -7.96
N MET A 148 27.67 7.54 -8.22
CA MET A 148 28.06 8.55 -9.22
C MET A 148 28.87 9.73 -8.64
N ARG A 149 28.93 9.91 -7.31
CA ARG A 149 29.66 11.02 -6.66
C ARG A 149 30.99 10.64 -6.00
N GLY A 150 31.53 9.45 -6.28
CA GLY A 150 32.90 9.14 -5.88
C GLY A 150 33.25 7.67 -6.07
N ILE A 151 33.85 7.36 -7.21
CA ILE A 151 35.27 6.99 -7.40
C ILE A 151 35.70 7.62 -8.73
#